data_AF-A0AAW8TJC2-F1
#
_entry.id   AF-A0AAW8TJC2-F1
#
_cell.length_a   1.000
_cell.length_b   1.000
_cell.length_c   1.000
_cell.angle_alpha   90.00
_cell.angle_beta   90.00
_cell.angle_gamma   90.00
#
_symmetry.space_group_name_H-M   'P 1'
#
loop_
_entity.id
_entity.type
_entity.pdbx_description
1 polymer ?
#
loop_
_entity_poly.entity_id
_entity_poly.type
_entity_poly.pdbx_seq_one_letter_code
_entity_poly.pdbx_strand_id
1 'polypeptide(L)'
;MKVIARGRRSGKTLDLIKESALSGSYILVRNHSEAQRLFQLAKEMKLSIPLPVTVSEISLGRIQGTSIKRDGILVDNAELVLQQLIGAKINTLTISTTEEDGE
;
A
#
# COMPACT_ATOMS: atom_id res chain seq x y z
N MET A 1 8.86 -9.25 5.11
CA MET A 1 8.16 -8.07 4.53
C MET A 1 9.02 -6.84 4.74
N LYS A 2 9.01 -5.87 3.83
CA LYS A 2 9.72 -4.59 4.03
C LYS A 2 8.81 -3.61 4.76
N VAL A 3 9.31 -2.97 5.81
CA VAL A 3 8.60 -1.94 6.57
C VAL A 3 9.24 -0.58 6.30
N ILE A 4 8.41 0.42 5.97
CA ILE A 4 8.87 1.81 5.81
C ILE A 4 8.17 2.68 6.86
N ALA A 5 8.86 2.94 7.98
CA ALA A 5 8.39 3.81 9.06
C ALA A 5 9.19 5.12 9.08
N ARG A 6 8.57 6.23 8.64
CA ARG A 6 9.17 7.57 8.58
C ARG A 6 8.12 8.65 8.86
N GLY A 7 8.54 9.89 9.13
CA GLY A 7 7.63 11.03 9.37
C GLY A 7 6.66 11.36 8.22
N ARG A 8 5.70 12.26 8.47
CA ARG A 8 4.79 12.74 7.41
C ARG A 8 5.58 13.47 6.32
N ARG A 9 5.12 13.37 5.07
CA ARG A 9 5.73 14.01 3.88
C ARG A 9 7.19 13.60 3.61
N SER A 10 7.64 12.48 4.14
CA SER A 10 9.00 11.96 3.93
C SER A 10 9.18 11.16 2.63
N GLY A 11 8.26 11.27 1.67
CA GLY A 11 8.33 10.57 0.39
C GLY A 11 7.90 9.10 0.38
N LYS A 12 7.34 8.53 1.47
CA LYS A 12 6.95 7.10 1.54
C LYS A 12 6.07 6.65 0.36
N THR A 13 5.04 7.44 0.04
CA THR A 13 4.13 7.14 -1.07
C THR A 13 4.87 7.15 -2.42
N LEU A 14 5.87 8.01 -2.60
CA LEU A 14 6.69 8.04 -3.82
C LEU A 14 7.57 6.79 -3.93
N ASP A 15 8.16 6.35 -2.81
CA ASP A 15 8.93 5.11 -2.76
C ASP A 15 8.04 3.90 -3.11
N LEU A 16 6.80 3.88 -2.62
CA LEU A 16 5.81 2.84 -2.89
C LEU A 16 5.37 2.81 -4.36
N ILE A 17 5.18 3.98 -4.98
CA ILE A 17 4.88 4.09 -6.43
C ILE A 17 6.03 3.51 -7.25
N LYS A 18 7.29 3.84 -6.93
CA LYS A 18 8.46 3.31 -7.63
C LYS A 18 8.55 1.80 -7.50
N GLU A 19 8.32 1.26 -6.30
CA GLU A 19 8.30 -0.18 -6.05
C GLU A 19 7.20 -0.89 -6.87
N SER A 20 6.00 -0.32 -6.92
CA SER A 20 4.91 -0.84 -7.74
C SER A 20 5.24 -0.81 -9.24
N ALA A 21 5.87 0.26 -9.72
CA ALA A 21 6.26 0.38 -11.12
C ALA A 21 7.33 -0.64 -11.53
N LEU A 22 8.21 -1.00 -10.59
CA LEU A 22 9.30 -1.94 -10.82
C LEU A 22 8.82 -3.40 -10.73
N SER A 23 7.95 -3.70 -9.77
CA SER A 23 7.48 -5.07 -9.49
C SER A 23 6.17 -5.44 -10.20
N GLY A 24 5.39 -4.46 -10.66
CA GLY A 24 4.01 -4.68 -11.12
C GLY A 24 3.03 -4.99 -9.98
N SER A 25 3.43 -4.83 -8.72
CA SER A 25 2.59 -5.11 -7.56
C SER A 25 1.49 -4.06 -7.40
N TYR A 26 0.31 -4.49 -6.98
CA TYR A 26 -0.79 -3.59 -6.62
C TYR A 26 -0.47 -2.81 -5.34
N ILE A 27 -1.07 -1.63 -5.22
CA ILE A 27 -1.02 -0.82 -4.01
C ILE A 27 -2.41 -0.81 -3.37
N LEU A 28 -2.51 -1.23 -2.12
CA LEU A 28 -3.68 -1.07 -1.27
C LEU A 28 -3.70 0.32 -0.63
N VAL A 29 -4.84 0.99 -0.76
CA VAL A 29 -5.11 2.31 -0.17
C VAL A 29 -6.45 2.31 0.57
N ARG A 30 -6.68 3.34 1.39
CA ARG A 30 -7.89 3.41 2.22
C ARG A 30 -9.18 3.49 1.39
N ASN A 31 -9.19 4.32 0.35
CA ASN A 31 -10.41 4.66 -0.40
C ASN A 31 -10.11 5.11 -1.84
N HIS A 32 -11.16 5.31 -2.64
CA HIS A 32 -11.05 5.68 -4.04
C HIS A 32 -10.37 7.04 -4.28
N SER A 33 -10.52 8.00 -3.38
CA SER A 33 -9.85 9.30 -3.51
C SER A 33 -8.33 9.15 -3.43
N GLU A 34 -7.84 8.32 -2.51
CA GLU A 34 -6.42 7.98 -2.43
C GLU A 34 -5.94 7.19 -3.65
N ALA A 35 -6.75 6.26 -4.16
CA ALA A 35 -6.40 5.48 -5.36
C ALA A 35 -6.20 6.39 -6.58
N GLN A 36 -7.14 7.31 -6.82
CA GLN A 36 -7.07 8.28 -7.90
C GLN A 36 -5.86 9.19 -7.76
N ARG A 37 -5.63 9.73 -6.55
CA ARG A 37 -4.50 10.61 -6.29
C ARG A 37 -3.16 9.90 -6.53
N LEU A 38 -3.01 8.67 -6.03
CA LEU A 38 -1.78 7.91 -6.15
C LEU A 38 -1.51 7.54 -7.62
N PHE A 39 -2.55 7.11 -8.35
CA PHE A 39 -2.45 6.80 -9.77
C PHE A 39 -2.10 8.03 -10.61
N GLN A 40 -2.68 9.19 -10.28
CA GLN A 40 -2.36 10.46 -10.94
C GLN A 40 -0.90 10.88 -10.67
N LEU A 41 -0.42 10.73 -9.44
CA LEU A 41 0.97 11.01 -9.08
C LEU A 41 1.95 10.10 -9.84
N ALA A 42 1.62 8.81 -10.00
CA ALA A 42 2.43 7.89 -10.82
C ALA A 42 2.53 8.36 -12.28
N LYS A 43 1.42 8.83 -12.86
CA LYS A 43 1.42 9.41 -14.22
C LYS A 43 2.30 10.65 -14.32
N GLU A 44 2.24 11.56 -13.35
CA GLU A 44 3.09 12.75 -13.28
C GLU A 44 4.57 12.38 -13.20
N MET A 45 4.89 11.28 -12.51
CA MET A 45 6.23 10.70 -12.44
C MET A 45 6.63 9.91 -13.68
N LYS A 46 5.75 9.77 -14.69
CA LYS A 46 5.94 8.93 -15.90
C LYS A 46 6.19 7.45 -15.57
N LEU A 47 5.57 6.95 -14.51
CA LEU A 47 5.64 5.56 -14.09
C LEU A 47 4.32 4.83 -14.41
N SER A 48 4.44 3.60 -14.89
CA SER A 48 3.29 2.71 -15.09
C SER A 48 3.11 1.83 -13.86
N ILE A 49 1.93 1.86 -13.25
CA ILE A 49 1.56 1.01 -12.11
C ILE A 49 0.18 0.39 -12.37
N PRO A 50 -0.15 -0.76 -11.76
CA PRO A 50 -1.53 -1.22 -11.69
C PRO A 50 -2.43 -0.19 -11.02
N LEU A 51 -3.73 -0.20 -11.35
CA LEU A 51 -4.70 0.65 -10.66
C LEU A 51 -4.70 0.27 -9.15
N PRO A 52 -4.50 1.24 -8.24
CA PRO A 52 -4.52 0.95 -6.80
C PRO A 52 -5.87 0.36 -6.37
N VAL A 53 -5.82 -0.58 -5.42
CA VAL A 53 -6.99 -1.27 -4.88
C VAL A 53 -7.36 -0.62 -3.56
N THR A 54 -8.66 -0.50 -3.30
CA THR A 54 -9.21 0.07 -2.07
C THR A 54 -9.57 -1.02 -1.06
N VAL A 55 -9.61 -0.64 0.22
CA VAL A 55 -10.14 -1.52 1.29
C VAL A 55 -11.52 -2.08 0.93
N SER A 56 -12.42 -1.24 0.40
CA SER A 56 -13.76 -1.67 -0.01
C SER A 56 -13.74 -2.75 -1.10
N GLU A 57 -12.83 -2.68 -2.07
CA GLU A 57 -12.73 -3.69 -3.12
C GLU A 57 -12.21 -5.03 -2.60
N ILE A 58 -11.26 -4.99 -1.66
CA ILE A 58 -10.79 -6.20 -0.97
C ILE A 58 -11.93 -6.84 -0.18
N SER A 59 -12.64 -6.06 0.64
CA SER A 59 -13.74 -6.56 1.48
C SER A 59 -14.89 -7.16 0.67
N LEU A 60 -15.11 -6.68 -0.55
CA LEU A 60 -16.10 -7.22 -1.49
C LEU A 60 -15.59 -8.42 -2.31
N GLY A 61 -14.38 -8.91 -2.04
CA GLY A 61 -13.79 -10.05 -2.74
C GLY A 61 -13.38 -9.76 -4.19
N ARG A 62 -13.26 -8.47 -4.58
CA ARG A 62 -12.98 -8.04 -5.97
C ARG A 62 -11.51 -8.17 -6.39
N ILE A 63 -10.72 -8.94 -5.66
CA ILE A 63 -9.32 -9.26 -6.00
C ILE A 63 -9.17 -10.59 -6.73
N GLN A 64 -10.27 -11.28 -7.05
CA GLN A 64 -10.24 -12.50 -7.87
C GLN A 64 -9.70 -12.19 -9.27
N GLY A 65 -8.83 -13.07 -9.79
CA GLY A 65 -8.18 -12.86 -11.09
C GLY A 65 -7.00 -11.89 -11.09
N THR A 66 -6.70 -11.25 -9.95
CA THR A 66 -5.49 -10.43 -9.80
C THR A 66 -4.29 -11.27 -9.35
N SER A 67 -3.09 -10.74 -9.50
CA SER A 67 -1.87 -11.36 -8.99
C SER A 67 -1.66 -11.19 -7.48
N ILE A 68 -2.54 -10.44 -6.78
CA ILE A 68 -2.37 -10.05 -5.36
C ILE A 68 -2.15 -11.26 -4.44
N LYS A 69 -2.86 -12.37 -4.66
CA LYS A 69 -2.70 -13.58 -3.84
C LYS A 69 -1.36 -14.29 -4.06
N ARG A 70 -0.77 -14.16 -5.24
CA ARG A 70 0.48 -14.81 -5.63
C ARG A 70 1.69 -13.95 -5.30
N ASP A 71 1.63 -12.66 -5.66
CA ASP A 71 2.77 -11.75 -5.61
C ASP A 71 2.76 -10.85 -4.36
N GLY A 72 1.68 -10.89 -3.58
CA GLY A 72 1.47 -10.00 -2.45
C GLY A 72 0.94 -8.63 -2.87
N ILE A 73 0.99 -7.67 -1.94
CA ILE A 73 0.46 -6.32 -2.12
C ILE A 73 1.29 -5.30 -1.33
N LEU A 74 1.46 -4.12 -1.92
CA LEU A 74 2.05 -2.98 -1.23
C LEU A 74 0.94 -2.21 -0.49
N VAL A 75 1.21 -1.62 0.67
CA VAL A 75 0.19 -0.91 1.46
C VAL A 75 0.65 0.52 1.75
N ASP A 76 -0.09 1.52 1.24
CA ASP A 76 0.16 2.93 1.56
C ASP A 76 -0.68 3.35 2.78
N ASN A 77 -0.08 4.14 3.68
CA ASN A 77 -0.66 4.55 4.97
C ASN A 77 -1.35 3.38 5.68
N ALA A 78 -0.58 2.32 5.98
CA ALA A 78 -1.07 1.08 6.55
C ALA A 78 -1.94 1.27 7.80
N GLU A 79 -1.65 2.30 8.61
CA GLU A 79 -2.48 2.67 9.76
C GLU A 79 -3.89 3.14 9.34
N LEU A 80 -4.03 3.89 8.25
CA LEU A 80 -5.31 4.37 7.75
C LEU A 80 -6.10 3.25 7.05
N VAL A 81 -5.39 2.34 6.38
CA VAL A 81 -5.97 1.11 5.80
C VAL A 81 -6.56 0.24 6.91
N LEU A 82 -5.78 -0.02 7.97
CA LEU A 82 -6.24 -0.84 9.09
C LEU A 82 -7.38 -0.16 9.85
N GLN A 83 -7.33 1.17 10.06
CA GLN A 83 -8.45 1.94 10.65
C GLN A 83 -9.75 1.77 9.86
N GLN A 84 -9.67 1.81 8.51
CA GLN A 84 -10.83 1.62 7.64
C GLN A 84 -11.37 0.19 7.68
N LEU A 85 -10.50 -0.81 7.83
CA LEU A 85 -10.91 -2.21 7.97
C LEU A 85 -11.64 -2.48 9.31
N ILE A 86 -11.11 -1.93 10.41
CA ILE A 86 -11.65 -2.20 11.76
C ILE A 86 -12.76 -1.23 12.17
N GLY A 87 -12.91 -0.09 11.49
CA GLY A 87 -13.88 0.95 11.85
C GLY A 87 -13.56 1.71 13.14
N ALA A 88 -12.30 1.68 13.58
CA ALA A 88 -11.86 2.24 14.85
C ALA A 88 -10.48 2.91 14.72
N LYS A 89 -10.21 3.87 15.62
CA LYS A 89 -8.91 4.55 15.70
C LYS A 89 -7.84 3.57 16.20
N ILE A 90 -6.67 3.62 15.56
CA ILE A 90 -5.48 2.90 16.03
C ILE A 90 -4.65 3.84 16.89
N ASN A 91 -4.42 3.45 18.14
CA ASN A 91 -3.55 4.20 19.06
C ASN A 91 -2.10 3.68 19.03
N THR A 92 -1.92 2.38 18.81
CA THR A 92 -0.60 1.72 18.81
C THR A 92 -0.68 0.48 17.93
N LEU A 93 0.40 0.21 17.18
CA LEU A 93 0.56 -1.01 16.41
C LEU A 93 1.98 -1.55 16.64
N THR A 94 2.10 -2.87 16.67
CA THR A 94 3.38 -3.57 16.69
C THR A 94 3.45 -4.46 15.45
N ILE A 95 4.65 -4.68 14.95
CA ILE A 95 4.91 -5.54 13.80
C ILE A 95 6.19 -6.33 14.07
N SER A 96 6.22 -7.60 13.67
CA SER A 96 7.45 -8.38 13.69
C SER A 96 8.23 -8.09 12.41
N THR A 97 9.51 -7.74 12.56
CA THR A 97 10.46 -7.69 11.46
C THR A 97 11.35 -8.93 11.55
N THR A 98 11.57 -9.59 10.42
CA THR A 98 12.66 -10.55 10.29
C THR A 98 13.90 -9.74 9.94
N GLU A 99 14.48 -9.06 10.92
CA GLU A 99 15.89 -8.72 10.83
C GLU A 99 16.62 -10.02 11.21
N GLU A 100 17.36 -10.61 10.28
CA GLU A 100 18.50 -11.42 10.71
C GLU A 100 19.38 -10.43 11.47
N ASP A 101 19.52 -10.63 12.78
CA ASP A 101 20.47 -9.89 13.60
C ASP A 101 21.83 -10.00 12.90
N GLY A 102 22.30 -8.91 12.30
CA GLY A 102 23.67 -8.79 11.85
C GLY A 102 24.56 -8.80 13.09
N GLU A 103 25.41 -9.81 13.19
CA GLU A 103 26.56 -9.86 14.11
C GLU A 103 27.42 -8.59 14.06
#